data_AF-A0A821A405-F1
#
_entry.id   AF-A0A821A405-F1
#
_cell.length_a   1.000
_cell.length_b   1.000
_cell.length_c   1.000
_cell.angle_alpha   90.00
_cell.angle_beta   90.00
_cell.angle_gamma   90.00
#
_symmetry.space_group_name_H-M   'P 1'
#
loop_
_entity.id
_entity.type
_entity.pdbx_description
1 polymer ?
#
loop_
_entity_poly.entity_id
_entity_poly.type
_entity_poly.pdbx_seq_one_letter_code
_entity_poly.pdbx_strand_id
1 'polypeptide(L)'
;IFWLWCVGMSIIKADPREILSCGIFYSILIGPTILSNLYLASISIDRTFMIFYPTRYRFVITRRHVLIRIFLISIIILLIMIPHHFYFYYNKKTTKFICEFDTDIKHWRIRIWPFLHAILFVSLPSIITCISSVILIHNRCNQRKINKNKLSKNARRMKRNSILILFISIIILFSLLPTVILEIFIVHDRLFNNEIFCSKKWKKYRILLNWFLTLSALNYSFKFYIHLIISKTFRKDFIKLINFTFQRQQKQIKQQSVSFNNENT
;
A
#
# COMPACT_ATOMS: atom_id res chain seq x y z
N ILE A 1 -26.36 -4.16 -1.90
CA ILE A 1 -25.69 -3.45 -0.78
C ILE A 1 -25.13 -2.09 -1.24
N PHE A 2 -24.20 -2.02 -2.20
CA PHE A 2 -23.65 -0.74 -2.69
C PHE A 2 -24.72 0.23 -3.26
N TRP A 3 -25.74 -0.30 -3.95
CA TRP A 3 -26.84 0.52 -4.50
C TRP A 3 -27.79 1.08 -3.42
N LEU A 4 -28.21 0.24 -2.46
CA LEU A 4 -28.96 0.68 -1.28
C LEU A 4 -28.16 1.69 -0.43
N TRP A 5 -26.83 1.57 -0.42
CA TRP A 5 -25.92 2.51 0.24
C TRP A 5 -25.85 3.86 -0.48
N CYS A 6 -25.80 3.87 -1.82
CA CYS A 6 -25.92 5.10 -2.61
C CYS A 6 -27.27 5.81 -2.42
N VAL A 7 -28.36 5.05 -2.27
CA VAL A 7 -29.71 5.60 -2.03
C VAL A 7 -29.84 6.18 -0.61
N GLY A 8 -29.22 5.58 0.40
CA GLY A 8 -29.14 6.18 1.74
C GLY A 8 -28.35 7.49 1.77
N MET A 9 -27.31 7.60 0.93
CA MET A 9 -26.49 8.80 0.80
C MET A 9 -27.17 9.95 0.06
N SER A 10 -28.03 9.66 -0.93
CA SER A 10 -28.80 10.71 -1.63
C SER A 10 -29.84 11.40 -0.76
N ILE A 11 -30.23 10.80 0.37
CA ILE A 11 -31.15 11.42 1.34
C ILE A 11 -30.45 12.55 2.13
N ILE A 12 -29.12 12.53 2.22
CA ILE A 12 -28.35 13.42 3.11
C ILE A 12 -27.75 14.63 2.36
N LYS A 13 -27.40 14.52 1.06
CA LYS A 13 -26.83 15.64 0.27
C LYS A 13 -27.26 15.64 -1.20
N ALA A 14 -27.30 16.85 -1.78
CA ALA A 14 -27.85 17.13 -3.11
C ALA A 14 -27.15 16.44 -4.30
N ASP A 15 -25.88 16.04 -4.18
CA ASP A 15 -25.16 15.27 -5.22
C ASP A 15 -24.24 14.19 -4.62
N PRO A 16 -24.66 12.91 -4.59
CA PRO A 16 -23.86 11.82 -4.02
C PRO A 16 -22.58 11.51 -4.83
N ARG A 17 -22.53 11.90 -6.11
CA ARG A 17 -21.41 11.63 -7.02
C ARG A 17 -20.12 12.34 -6.60
N GLU A 18 -20.24 13.53 -6.02
CA GLU A 18 -19.09 14.35 -5.64
C GLU A 18 -18.40 13.80 -4.38
N ILE A 19 -19.20 13.38 -3.40
CA ILE A 19 -18.74 12.71 -2.18
C ILE A 19 -18.09 11.37 -2.55
N LEU A 20 -18.74 10.62 -3.46
CA LEU A 20 -18.19 9.36 -3.96
C LEU A 20 -16.81 9.59 -4.60
N SER A 21 -16.67 10.58 -5.48
CA SER A 21 -15.41 10.81 -6.19
C SER A 21 -14.26 11.16 -5.24
N CYS A 22 -14.45 12.15 -4.35
CA CYS A 22 -13.40 12.57 -3.42
C CYS A 22 -13.07 11.50 -2.39
N GLY A 23 -14.08 10.94 -1.73
CA GLY A 23 -13.87 9.97 -0.67
C GLY A 23 -13.35 8.63 -1.19
N ILE A 24 -13.84 8.14 -2.34
CA ILE A 24 -13.43 6.85 -2.89
C ILE A 24 -12.01 6.99 -3.41
N PHE A 25 -11.69 8.07 -4.13
CA PHE A 25 -10.34 8.27 -4.66
C PHE A 25 -9.30 8.30 -3.54
N TYR A 26 -9.55 9.06 -2.46
CA TYR A 26 -8.66 9.09 -1.29
C TYR A 26 -8.50 7.68 -0.67
N SER A 27 -9.61 6.97 -0.50
CA SER A 27 -9.61 5.62 0.09
C SER A 27 -8.89 4.60 -0.78
N ILE A 28 -9.03 4.67 -2.11
CA ILE A 28 -8.33 3.82 -3.08
C ILE A 28 -6.85 4.16 -3.14
N LEU A 29 -6.46 5.41 -2.95
CA LEU A 29 -5.06 5.81 -2.98
C LEU A 29 -4.32 5.34 -1.71
N ILE A 30 -4.91 5.61 -0.55
CA ILE A 30 -4.27 5.42 0.76
C ILE A 30 -4.53 4.03 1.34
N GLY A 31 -5.74 3.49 1.16
CA GLY A 31 -6.12 2.17 1.70
C GLY A 31 -5.18 1.04 1.31
N PRO A 32 -4.88 0.81 0.01
CA PRO A 32 -3.97 -0.24 -0.41
C PRO A 32 -2.51 0.04 0.01
N THR A 33 -2.15 1.30 0.24
CA THR A 33 -0.83 1.66 0.76
C THR A 33 -0.70 1.25 2.22
N ILE A 34 -1.70 1.56 3.05
CA ILE A 34 -1.81 1.12 4.45
C ILE A 34 -1.79 -0.41 4.53
N LEU A 35 -2.65 -1.08 3.74
CA LEU A 35 -2.70 -2.55 3.69
C LEU A 35 -1.35 -3.13 3.31
N SER A 36 -0.69 -2.57 2.30
CA SER A 36 0.62 -3.03 1.88
C SER A 36 1.67 -2.88 2.98
N ASN A 37 1.64 -1.80 3.78
CA ASN A 37 2.59 -1.61 4.88
C ASN A 37 2.32 -2.60 6.03
N LEU A 38 1.05 -2.83 6.37
CA LEU A 38 0.64 -3.82 7.38
C LEU A 38 0.98 -5.25 6.98
N TYR A 39 0.78 -5.62 5.72
CA TYR A 39 1.21 -6.92 5.22
C TYR A 39 2.72 -7.08 5.26
N LEU A 40 3.46 -6.01 4.95
CA LEU A 40 4.92 -6.05 5.03
C LEU A 40 5.40 -6.26 6.47
N ALA A 41 4.77 -5.59 7.44
CA ALA A 41 5.04 -5.79 8.85
C ALA A 41 4.67 -7.20 9.31
N SER A 42 3.50 -7.71 8.90
CA SER A 42 3.06 -9.07 9.21
C SER A 42 4.04 -10.13 8.68
N ILE A 43 4.48 -10.01 7.42
CA ILE A 43 5.49 -10.91 6.84
C ILE A 43 6.83 -10.80 7.57
N SER A 44 7.19 -9.61 8.03
CA SER A 44 8.43 -9.38 8.76
C SER A 44 8.40 -10.01 10.15
N ILE A 45 7.27 -9.89 10.85
CA ILE A 45 6.99 -10.59 12.11
C ILE A 45 7.12 -12.11 11.90
N ASP A 46 6.49 -12.67 10.87
CA ASP A 46 6.57 -14.10 10.55
C ASP A 46 8.02 -14.59 10.37
N ARG A 47 8.84 -13.79 9.69
CA ARG A 47 10.26 -14.10 9.50
C ARG A 47 11.06 -14.02 10.79
N THR A 48 10.74 -13.06 11.64
CA THR A 48 11.35 -12.92 12.96
C THR A 48 10.98 -14.10 13.86
N PHE A 49 9.72 -14.55 13.85
CA PHE A 49 9.30 -15.78 14.54
C PHE A 49 10.01 -17.02 13.99
N MET A 50 10.20 -17.12 12.68
CA MET A 50 10.96 -18.23 12.06
C MET A 50 12.40 -18.32 12.59
N ILE A 51 12.99 -17.17 12.90
CA ILE A 51 14.35 -17.06 13.41
C ILE A 51 14.42 -17.44 14.88
N PHE A 52 13.53 -16.91 15.72
CA PHE A 52 13.56 -17.16 17.16
C PHE A 52 13.03 -18.55 17.53
N TYR A 53 12.07 -19.10 16.78
CA TYR A 53 11.40 -20.36 17.11
C TYR A 53 11.34 -21.33 15.92
N PRO A 54 12.50 -21.81 15.42
CA PRO A 54 12.55 -22.62 14.19
C PRO A 54 11.76 -23.93 14.27
N THR A 55 11.67 -24.55 15.46
CA THR A 55 10.93 -25.80 15.68
C THR A 55 9.41 -25.59 15.71
N ARG A 56 8.94 -24.54 16.40
CA ARG A 56 7.51 -24.23 16.54
C ARG A 56 6.92 -23.53 15.31
N TYR A 57 7.75 -22.82 14.53
CA TYR A 57 7.32 -22.06 13.36
C TYR A 57 6.47 -22.87 12.36
N ARG A 58 6.84 -24.13 12.11
CA ARG A 58 6.13 -24.99 11.14
C ARG A 58 4.69 -25.28 11.54
N PHE A 59 4.41 -25.34 12.84
CA PHE A 59 3.06 -25.59 13.36
C PHE A 59 2.22 -24.31 13.41
N VAL A 60 2.86 -23.18 13.73
CA VAL A 60 2.18 -21.88 13.88
C VAL A 60 1.81 -21.27 12.52
N ILE A 61 2.72 -21.30 11.55
CA ILE A 61 2.54 -20.58 10.28
C ILE A 61 2.12 -21.57 9.19
N THR A 62 0.81 -21.84 9.15
CA THR A 62 0.17 -22.60 8.06
C THR A 62 -0.48 -21.68 7.03
N ARG A 63 -0.71 -22.18 5.81
CA ARG A 63 -1.36 -21.41 4.73
C ARG A 63 -2.74 -20.89 5.15
N ARG A 64 -3.51 -21.68 5.91
CA ARG A 64 -4.84 -21.27 6.43
C ARG A 64 -4.72 -20.08 7.38
N HIS A 65 -3.80 -20.12 8.34
CA HIS A 65 -3.58 -19.00 9.27
C HIS A 65 -3.09 -17.73 8.57
N VAL A 66 -2.23 -17.85 7.55
CA VAL A 66 -1.81 -16.69 6.74
C VAL A 66 -3.01 -16.06 6.04
N LEU A 67 -3.89 -16.86 5.40
CA LEU A 67 -5.08 -16.35 4.72
C LEU A 67 -6.06 -15.70 5.69
N ILE A 68 -6.31 -16.32 6.85
CA ILE A 68 -7.16 -15.74 7.90
C ILE A 68 -6.61 -14.38 8.36
N ARG A 69 -5.29 -14.27 8.59
CA ARG A 69 -4.66 -12.99 8.98
C ARG A 69 -4.80 -11.92 7.89
N ILE A 70 -4.58 -12.27 6.62
CA ILE A 70 -4.76 -11.33 5.50
C ILE A 70 -6.21 -10.83 5.45
N PHE A 71 -7.17 -11.74 5.59
CA PHE A 71 -8.59 -11.42 5.59
C PHE A 71 -8.97 -10.51 6.77
N LEU A 72 -8.53 -10.84 7.99
CA LEU A 72 -8.80 -10.03 9.18
C LEU A 72 -8.19 -8.62 9.06
N ILE A 73 -6.92 -8.50 8.64
CA ILE A 73 -6.28 -7.19 8.42
C ILE A 73 -7.06 -6.39 7.36
N SER A 74 -7.47 -7.03 6.26
CA SER A 74 -8.27 -6.37 5.21
C SER A 74 -9.58 -5.81 5.76
N ILE A 75 -10.35 -6.64 6.49
CA ILE A 75 -11.65 -6.25 7.03
C ILE A 75 -11.50 -5.14 8.08
N ILE A 76 -10.54 -5.26 8.99
CA ILE A 76 -10.32 -4.25 10.03
C ILE A 76 -10.00 -2.90 9.38
N ILE A 77 -9.10 -2.86 8.39
CA ILE A 77 -8.76 -1.60 7.71
C ILE A 77 -9.93 -1.07 6.90
N LEU A 78 -10.68 -1.93 6.21
CA LEU A 78 -11.89 -1.52 5.51
C LEU A 78 -12.91 -0.88 6.46
N LEU A 79 -13.17 -1.50 7.61
CA LEU A 79 -14.07 -0.97 8.64
C LEU A 79 -13.59 0.36 9.22
N ILE A 80 -12.28 0.53 9.44
CA ILE A 80 -11.70 1.79 9.94
C ILE A 80 -11.75 2.91 8.89
N MET A 81 -11.58 2.57 7.61
CA MET A 81 -11.57 3.55 6.51
C MET A 81 -12.98 4.03 6.13
N ILE A 82 -14.02 3.21 6.35
CA ILE A 82 -15.41 3.56 6.02
C ILE A 82 -15.83 4.88 6.71
N PRO A 83 -15.73 5.06 8.04
CA PRO A 83 -16.08 6.33 8.68
C PRO A 83 -15.28 7.52 8.13
N HIS A 84 -14.00 7.32 7.83
CA HIS A 84 -13.13 8.37 7.31
C HIS A 84 -13.54 8.81 5.90
N HIS A 85 -14.04 7.88 5.08
CA HIS A 85 -14.57 8.16 3.74
C HIS A 85 -15.71 9.19 3.79
N PHE A 86 -16.62 9.09 4.77
CA PHE A 86 -17.74 10.02 4.92
C PHE A 86 -17.35 11.41 5.41
N TYR A 87 -16.11 11.59 5.89
CA TYR A 87 -15.67 12.89 6.39
C TYR A 87 -15.23 13.84 5.27
N PHE A 88 -14.97 13.33 4.07
CA PHE A 88 -14.64 14.16 2.92
C PHE A 88 -15.89 14.59 2.17
N TYR A 89 -15.96 15.88 1.86
CA TYR A 89 -16.98 16.46 1.01
C TYR A 89 -16.33 17.33 -0.06
N TYR A 90 -17.10 17.57 -1.11
CA TYR A 90 -16.73 18.47 -2.18
C TYR A 90 -17.14 19.90 -1.81
N ASN A 91 -16.18 20.83 -1.76
CA ASN A 91 -16.49 22.21 -1.45
C ASN A 91 -16.89 22.99 -2.71
N LYS A 92 -18.21 23.13 -2.96
CA LYS A 92 -18.77 23.90 -4.09
C LYS A 92 -18.50 25.42 -3.99
N LYS A 93 -18.12 25.94 -2.83
CA LYS A 93 -17.94 27.39 -2.62
C LYS A 93 -16.67 27.93 -3.26
N THR A 94 -15.69 27.06 -3.54
CA THR A 94 -14.47 27.45 -4.25
C THR A 94 -14.61 27.15 -5.74
N THR A 95 -14.19 28.08 -6.61
CA THR A 95 -14.05 27.85 -8.07
C THR A 95 -13.02 26.78 -8.42
N LYS A 96 -12.35 26.21 -7.42
CA LYS A 96 -11.38 25.14 -7.53
C LYS A 96 -12.01 23.86 -6.99
N PHE A 97 -11.90 22.78 -7.76
CA PHE A 97 -12.31 21.44 -7.39
C PHE A 97 -11.43 20.94 -6.23
N ILE A 98 -11.86 21.19 -5.00
CA ILE A 98 -11.10 20.84 -3.79
C ILE A 98 -11.95 19.92 -2.91
N CYS A 99 -11.42 18.73 -2.63
CA CYS A 99 -11.96 17.83 -1.59
C CYS A 99 -11.51 18.34 -0.22
N GLU A 100 -12.47 18.56 0.69
CA GLU A 100 -12.23 19.09 2.04
C GLU A 100 -12.99 18.28 3.11
N PHE A 101 -12.68 18.54 4.39
CA PHE A 101 -13.36 17.86 5.51
C PHE A 101 -14.55 18.67 6.00
N ASP A 102 -15.69 17.99 6.15
CA ASP A 102 -16.98 18.63 6.47
C ASP A 102 -16.87 19.47 7.75
N THR A 103 -17.39 20.70 7.68
CA THR A 103 -17.36 21.65 8.79
C THR A 103 -18.22 21.19 9.97
N ASP A 104 -19.22 20.35 9.70
CA ASP A 104 -20.18 19.89 10.71
C ASP A 104 -19.64 18.74 11.56
N ILE A 105 -18.49 18.17 11.19
CA ILE A 105 -17.86 17.09 11.94
C ILE A 105 -17.15 17.65 13.18
N LYS A 106 -17.41 17.02 14.33
CA LYS A 106 -16.73 17.34 15.59
C LYS A 106 -15.21 17.41 15.40
N HIS A 107 -14.61 18.57 15.67
CA HIS A 107 -13.20 18.88 15.43
C HIS A 107 -12.21 17.83 15.97
N TRP A 108 -12.54 17.15 17.07
CA TRP A 108 -11.69 16.12 17.65
C TRP A 108 -11.46 14.90 16.73
N ARG A 109 -12.46 14.53 15.90
CA ARG A 109 -12.34 13.37 14.99
C ARG A 109 -11.38 13.65 13.84
N ILE A 110 -11.48 14.85 13.27
CA ILE A 110 -10.55 15.33 12.23
C ILE A 110 -9.14 15.48 12.82
N ARG A 111 -9.04 15.91 14.08
CA ARG A 111 -7.77 16.06 14.78
C ARG A 111 -7.06 14.73 15.04
N ILE A 112 -7.79 13.69 15.47
CA ILE A 112 -7.17 12.43 15.92
C ILE A 112 -6.73 11.53 14.75
N TRP A 113 -7.44 11.60 13.62
CA TRP A 113 -7.16 10.76 12.46
C TRP A 113 -5.70 10.81 11.96
N PRO A 114 -5.10 11.98 11.67
CA PRO A 114 -3.72 12.03 11.17
C PRO A 114 -2.73 11.42 12.17
N PHE A 115 -2.97 11.51 13.49
CA PHE A 115 -2.13 10.84 14.48
C PHE A 115 -2.29 9.32 14.47
N LEU A 116 -3.53 8.83 14.38
CA LEU A 116 -3.79 7.39 14.24
C LEU A 116 -3.15 6.85 12.96
N HIS A 117 -3.28 7.57 11.85
CA HIS A 117 -2.64 7.24 10.58
C HIS A 117 -1.11 7.20 10.71
N ALA A 118 -0.53 8.22 11.35
CA ALA A 118 0.92 8.34 11.55
C ALA A 118 1.48 7.20 12.39
N ILE A 119 0.83 6.91 13.51
CA ILE A 119 1.36 6.01 14.53
C ILE A 119 1.04 4.57 14.15
N LEU A 120 -0.24 4.24 13.94
CA LEU A 120 -0.69 2.86 13.81
C LEU A 120 -0.45 2.27 12.41
N PHE A 121 -0.58 3.09 11.36
CA PHE A 121 -0.57 2.58 9.99
C PHE A 121 0.74 2.84 9.24
N VAL A 122 1.51 3.85 9.65
CA VAL A 122 2.80 4.19 9.04
C VAL A 122 3.97 3.83 9.95
N SER A 123 4.12 4.53 11.07
CA SER A 123 5.31 4.43 11.93
C SER A 123 5.47 3.05 12.55
N LEU A 124 4.45 2.53 13.23
CA LEU A 124 4.53 1.24 13.93
C LEU A 124 4.85 0.08 12.97
N PRO A 125 4.15 -0.11 11.84
CA PRO A 125 4.47 -1.20 10.91
C PRO A 125 5.86 -1.05 10.26
N SER A 126 6.28 0.18 9.96
CA SER A 126 7.61 0.43 9.41
C SER A 126 8.72 0.17 10.43
N ILE A 127 8.56 0.57 11.69
CA ILE A 127 9.52 0.28 12.78
C ILE A 127 9.63 -1.24 12.99
N ILE A 128 8.51 -1.95 13.09
CA ILE A 128 8.48 -3.42 13.21
C ILE A 128 9.26 -4.08 12.06
N THR A 129 9.07 -3.58 10.85
CA THR A 129 9.73 -4.11 9.66
C THR A 129 11.23 -3.81 9.64
N CYS A 130 11.64 -2.61 10.04
CA CYS A 130 13.05 -2.24 10.19
C CYS A 130 13.75 -3.11 11.23
N ILE A 131 13.17 -3.24 12.43
CA ILE A 131 13.72 -4.08 13.52
C ILE A 131 13.84 -5.54 13.05
N SER A 132 12.77 -6.09 12.47
CA SER A 132 12.76 -7.46 11.94
C SER A 132 13.84 -7.68 10.87
N SER A 133 14.04 -6.70 9.99
CA SER A 133 15.06 -6.75 8.94
C SER A 133 16.48 -6.70 9.53
N VAL A 134 16.71 -5.87 10.56
CA VAL A 134 17.99 -5.79 11.27
C VAL A 134 18.29 -7.10 12.00
N ILE A 135 17.34 -7.66 12.74
CA ILE A 135 17.48 -8.95 13.43
C ILE A 135 17.86 -10.05 12.42
N LEU A 136 17.20 -10.07 11.27
CA LEU A 136 17.46 -11.04 10.22
C LEU A 136 18.86 -10.89 9.65
N ILE A 137 19.31 -9.67 9.36
CA ILE A 137 20.66 -9.40 8.87
C ILE A 137 21.70 -9.82 9.92
N HIS A 138 21.50 -9.43 11.18
CA HIS A 138 22.41 -9.71 12.28
C HIS A 138 22.60 -11.23 12.49
N ASN A 139 21.50 -11.98 12.62
CA ASN A 139 21.58 -13.42 12.82
C ASN A 139 22.29 -14.12 11.64
N ARG A 140 22.10 -13.62 10.42
CA ARG A 140 22.78 -14.17 9.23
C ARG A 140 24.26 -13.85 9.19
N CYS A 141 24.68 -12.66 9.63
CA CYS A 141 26.09 -12.32 9.77
C CYS A 141 26.77 -13.27 10.77
N ASN A 142 26.09 -13.62 11.87
CA ASN A 142 26.62 -14.56 12.86
C ASN A 142 26.71 -15.99 12.30
N GLN A 143 25.66 -16.48 11.60
CA GLN A 143 25.68 -17.82 11.00
C GLN A 143 26.74 -18.01 9.90
N ARG A 144 27.09 -16.93 9.17
CA ARG A 144 28.14 -16.98 8.15
C ARG A 144 29.53 -17.23 8.72
N LYS A 145 29.79 -16.77 9.96
CA LYS A 145 31.07 -17.03 10.62
C LYS A 145 31.25 -18.52 10.92
N ILE A 146 30.15 -19.21 11.24
CA ILE A 146 30.15 -20.62 11.66
C ILE A 146 30.17 -21.58 10.45
N ASN A 147 29.43 -21.29 9.37
CA ASN A 147 29.27 -22.20 8.22
C ASN A 147 29.84 -21.63 6.90
N LYS A 148 31.16 -21.44 6.82
CA LYS A 148 31.83 -20.89 5.64
C LYS A 148 31.68 -21.75 4.37
N ASN A 149 31.48 -23.07 4.48
CA ASN A 149 31.72 -23.96 3.33
C ASN A 149 30.51 -24.41 2.50
N LYS A 150 29.24 -24.34 2.96
CA LYS A 150 28.09 -24.72 2.11
C LYS A 150 26.82 -23.95 2.51
N LEU A 151 26.73 -22.67 2.11
CA LEU A 151 25.45 -21.95 2.21
C LEU A 151 24.46 -22.56 1.21
N SER A 152 23.55 -23.39 1.74
CA SER A 152 22.44 -24.01 1.01
C SER A 152 21.74 -22.99 0.10
N LYS A 153 21.32 -23.43 -1.09
CA LYS A 153 20.55 -22.60 -2.06
C LYS A 153 19.35 -21.92 -1.38
N ASN A 154 18.73 -22.57 -0.39
CA ASN A 154 17.60 -22.03 0.38
C ASN A 154 18.00 -20.83 1.25
N ALA A 155 19.16 -20.87 1.90
CA ALA A 155 19.66 -19.77 2.72
C ALA A 155 19.98 -18.53 1.86
N ARG A 156 20.52 -18.70 0.65
CA ARG A 156 20.73 -17.60 -0.30
C ARG A 156 19.41 -16.98 -0.77
N ARG A 157 18.39 -17.81 -1.06
CA ARG A 157 17.05 -17.34 -1.44
C ARG A 157 16.40 -16.52 -0.32
N MET A 158 16.49 -16.98 0.93
CA MET A 158 15.99 -16.24 2.09
C MET A 158 16.71 -14.90 2.29
N LYS A 159 18.04 -14.85 2.14
CA LYS A 159 18.81 -13.59 2.22
C LYS A 159 18.28 -12.57 1.21
N ARG A 160 18.13 -12.98 -0.05
CA ARG A 160 17.65 -12.11 -1.13
C ARG A 160 16.25 -11.57 -0.85
N ASN A 161 15.35 -12.42 -0.37
CA ASN A 161 13.99 -12.01 0.00
C ASN A 161 13.97 -11.03 1.17
N SER A 162 14.96 -11.08 2.06
CA SER A 162 15.03 -10.20 3.23
C SER A 162 15.60 -8.84 2.88
N ILE A 163 16.62 -8.80 2.02
CA ILE A 163 17.11 -7.57 1.41
C ILE A 163 16.00 -6.88 0.63
N LEU A 164 15.22 -7.64 -0.17
CA LEU A 164 14.07 -7.11 -0.90
C LEU A 164 13.06 -6.46 0.04
N ILE A 165 12.69 -7.14 1.14
CA ILE A 165 11.76 -6.56 2.13
C ILE A 165 12.33 -5.28 2.72
N LEU A 166 13.60 -5.28 3.13
CA LEU A 166 14.24 -4.08 3.69
C LEU A 166 14.16 -2.89 2.71
N PHE A 167 14.54 -3.09 1.45
CA PHE A 167 14.46 -2.02 0.44
C PHE A 167 13.04 -1.50 0.24
N ILE A 168 12.05 -2.38 0.13
CA ILE A 168 10.64 -1.97 0.01
C ILE A 168 10.22 -1.16 1.24
N SER A 169 10.67 -1.55 2.43
CA SER A 169 10.32 -0.89 3.69
C SER A 169 10.90 0.51 3.79
N ILE A 170 12.17 0.68 3.38
CA ILE A 170 12.83 1.98 3.34
C ILE A 170 12.09 2.91 2.37
N ILE A 171 11.71 2.43 1.19
CA ILE A 171 10.97 3.22 0.19
C ILE A 171 9.60 3.63 0.73
N ILE A 172 8.87 2.71 1.35
CA ILE A 172 7.58 3.00 1.98
C ILE A 172 7.73 4.03 3.10
N LEU A 173 8.74 3.88 3.97
CA LEU A 173 8.99 4.83 5.04
C LEU A 173 9.30 6.23 4.50
N PHE A 174 10.19 6.33 3.51
CA PHE A 174 10.61 7.62 2.95
C PHE A 174 9.48 8.34 2.19
N SER A 175 8.54 7.60 1.60
CA SER A 175 7.40 8.17 0.88
C SER A 175 6.21 8.49 1.78
N LEU A 176 5.91 7.64 2.77
CA LEU A 176 4.75 7.81 3.65
C LEU A 176 5.02 8.73 4.83
N LEU A 177 6.20 8.68 5.45
CA LEU A 177 6.47 9.45 6.65
C LEU A 177 6.31 10.97 6.42
N PRO A 178 6.86 11.56 5.33
CA PRO A 178 6.65 12.98 5.05
C PRO A 178 5.18 13.31 4.78
N THR A 179 4.44 12.41 4.11
CA THR A 179 3.00 12.57 3.84
C THR A 179 2.24 12.76 5.14
N VAL A 180 2.44 11.88 6.12
CA VAL A 180 1.66 11.95 7.36
C VAL A 180 2.11 13.11 8.27
N ILE A 181 3.40 13.42 8.30
CA ILE A 181 3.90 14.61 9.01
C ILE A 181 3.23 15.88 8.45
N LEU A 182 3.13 15.99 7.12
CA LEU A 182 2.44 17.11 6.48
C LEU A 182 0.93 17.12 6.76
N GLU A 183 0.27 15.96 6.82
CA GLU A 183 -1.14 15.87 7.23
C GLU A 183 -1.34 16.45 8.64
N ILE A 184 -0.46 16.11 9.60
CA ILE A 184 -0.50 16.65 10.96
C ILE A 184 -0.30 18.17 10.94
N PHE A 185 0.69 18.68 10.21
CA PHE A 185 0.93 20.13 10.12
C PHE A 185 -0.25 20.88 9.50
N ILE A 186 -0.88 20.34 8.45
CA ILE A 186 -2.05 20.94 7.81
C ILE A 186 -3.22 21.00 8.77
N VAL A 187 -3.48 19.92 9.50
CA VAL A 187 -4.56 19.87 10.51
C VAL A 187 -4.26 20.82 11.67
N HIS A 188 -3.02 20.88 12.13
CA HIS A 188 -2.59 21.79 13.19
C HIS A 188 -2.74 23.27 12.79
N ASP A 189 -2.25 23.66 11.59
CA ASP A 189 -2.34 25.04 11.08
C ASP A 189 -3.82 25.48 10.93
N ARG A 190 -4.68 24.57 10.45
CA ARG A 190 -6.13 24.82 10.32
C ARG A 190 -6.81 25.06 11.67
N LEU A 191 -6.43 24.31 12.71
CA LEU A 191 -7.05 24.41 14.03
C LEU A 191 -6.56 25.61 14.83
N PHE A 192 -5.29 26.00 14.71
CA PHE A 192 -4.71 27.03 15.55
C PHE A 192 -4.98 28.44 15.04
N ASN A 193 -4.93 28.65 13.73
CA ASN A 193 -5.03 30.01 13.20
C ASN A 193 -6.48 30.48 13.07
N ASN A 194 -7.49 29.61 13.19
CA ASN A 194 -8.91 29.89 12.87
C ASN A 194 -9.15 30.57 11.50
N GLU A 195 -8.10 30.74 10.69
CA GLU A 195 -8.14 31.47 9.45
C GLU A 195 -8.66 30.58 8.33
N ILE A 196 -9.64 31.14 7.65
CA ILE A 196 -10.30 30.62 6.46
C ILE A 196 -9.22 30.41 5.38
N PHE A 197 -8.89 29.15 5.11
CA PHE A 197 -8.43 28.62 3.82
C PHE A 197 -7.56 29.53 2.93
N CYS A 198 -6.53 30.23 3.43
CA CYS A 198 -5.69 31.03 2.53
C CYS A 198 -4.28 31.39 3.03
N SER A 199 -3.82 30.86 4.16
CA SER A 199 -2.46 31.14 4.64
C SER A 199 -1.42 30.71 3.59
N LYS A 200 -0.40 31.56 3.36
CA LYS A 200 0.69 31.23 2.42
C LYS A 200 1.40 29.91 2.82
N LYS A 201 1.46 29.61 4.12
CA LYS A 201 2.03 28.38 4.67
C LYS A 201 1.19 27.15 4.30
N TRP A 202 -0.12 27.22 4.48
CA TRP A 202 -1.04 26.13 4.14
C TRP A 202 -0.96 25.76 2.65
N LYS A 203 -0.89 26.76 1.76
CA LYS A 203 -0.72 26.52 0.31
C LYS A 203 0.57 25.75 0.02
N LYS A 204 1.69 26.12 0.67
CA LYS A 204 2.97 25.41 0.54
C LYS A 204 2.87 23.96 1.05
N TYR A 205 2.30 23.75 2.23
CA TYR A 205 2.12 22.41 2.79
C TYR A 205 1.25 21.53 1.91
N ARG A 206 0.17 22.07 1.33
CA ARG A 206 -0.72 21.33 0.43
C ARG A 206 -0.04 20.96 -0.90
N ILE A 207 0.77 21.86 -1.46
CA ILE A 207 1.58 21.54 -2.65
C ILE A 207 2.57 20.42 -2.33
N LEU A 208 3.31 20.52 -1.22
CA LEU A 208 4.22 19.46 -0.78
C LEU A 208 3.50 18.14 -0.55
N LEU A 209 2.33 18.16 0.10
CA LEU A 209 1.52 16.97 0.33
C LEU A 209 1.16 16.29 -1.00
N ASN A 210 0.73 17.05 -2.01
CA ASN A 210 0.43 16.49 -3.33
C ASN A 210 1.64 15.84 -4.00
N TRP A 211 2.84 16.43 -3.86
CA TRP A 211 4.09 15.80 -4.32
C TRP A 211 4.36 14.47 -3.62
N PHE A 212 4.24 14.41 -2.29
CA PHE A 212 4.45 13.18 -1.54
C PHE A 212 3.36 12.13 -1.77
N LEU A 213 2.11 12.54 -1.98
CA LEU A 213 1.04 11.63 -2.40
C LEU A 213 1.33 11.02 -3.78
N THR A 214 1.86 11.82 -4.71
CA THR A 214 2.28 11.34 -6.03
C THR A 214 3.45 10.35 -5.89
N LEU A 215 4.44 10.67 -5.05
CA LEU A 215 5.54 9.76 -4.72
C LEU A 215 5.04 8.46 -4.08
N SER A 216 4.04 8.54 -3.21
CA SER A 216 3.40 7.39 -2.59
C SER A 216 2.70 6.51 -3.62
N ALA A 217 2.02 7.10 -4.61
CA ALA A 217 1.44 6.38 -5.73
C ALA A 217 2.50 5.66 -6.58
N LEU A 218 3.69 6.26 -6.77
CA LEU A 218 4.79 5.63 -7.51
C LEU A 218 5.37 4.39 -6.79
N ASN A 219 5.13 4.24 -5.48
CA ASN A 219 5.59 3.06 -4.75
C ASN A 219 5.04 1.75 -5.32
N TYR A 220 3.82 1.74 -5.88
CA TYR A 220 3.26 0.55 -6.50
C TYR A 220 4.11 0.07 -7.68
N SER A 221 4.52 1.01 -8.53
CA SER A 221 5.42 0.75 -9.65
C SER A 221 6.81 0.35 -9.17
N PHE A 222 7.37 1.05 -8.16
CA PHE A 222 8.68 0.71 -7.61
C PHE A 222 8.73 -0.72 -7.06
N LYS A 223 7.67 -1.18 -6.37
CA LYS A 223 7.60 -2.57 -5.89
C LYS A 223 7.72 -3.56 -7.05
N PHE A 224 7.01 -3.34 -8.15
CA PHE A 224 7.11 -4.18 -9.35
C PHE A 224 8.55 -4.21 -9.90
N TYR A 225 9.18 -3.05 -10.10
CA TYR A 225 10.54 -2.96 -10.62
C TYR A 225 11.58 -3.60 -9.69
N ILE A 226 11.44 -3.42 -8.37
CA ILE A 226 12.32 -4.06 -7.38
C ILE A 226 12.19 -5.58 -7.44
N HIS A 227 10.95 -6.10 -7.55
CA HIS A 227 10.73 -7.53 -7.73
C HIS A 227 11.37 -8.04 -9.03
N LEU A 228 11.25 -7.29 -10.11
CA LEU A 228 11.86 -7.61 -11.40
C LEU A 228 13.40 -7.66 -11.32
N ILE A 229 14.04 -6.67 -10.70
CA ILE A 229 15.51 -6.59 -10.60
C ILE A 229 16.04 -7.69 -9.66
N ILE A 230 15.49 -7.79 -8.46
CA ILE A 230 16.04 -8.63 -7.39
C ILE A 230 15.64 -10.10 -7.57
N SER A 231 14.38 -10.41 -7.89
CA SER A 231 13.89 -11.79 -7.88
C SER A 231 14.12 -12.51 -9.22
N LYS A 232 15.16 -13.35 -9.28
CA LYS A 232 15.41 -14.23 -10.45
C LYS A 232 14.22 -15.16 -10.78
N THR A 233 13.46 -15.58 -9.76
CA THR A 233 12.31 -16.46 -9.96
C THR A 233 11.19 -15.70 -10.67
N PHE A 234 10.89 -14.49 -10.18
CA PHE A 234 9.89 -13.62 -10.79
C PHE A 234 10.24 -13.29 -12.24
N ARG A 235 11.51 -13.00 -12.56
CA ARG A 235 11.95 -12.77 -13.94
C ARG A 235 11.70 -13.97 -14.84
N LYS A 236 12.00 -15.18 -14.39
CA LYS A 236 11.77 -16.41 -15.17
C LYS A 236 10.28 -16.60 -15.44
N ASP A 237 9.45 -16.40 -14.42
CA ASP A 237 8.00 -16.54 -14.54
C ASP A 237 7.40 -15.46 -15.46
N PHE A 238 7.91 -14.23 -15.37
CA PHE A 238 7.51 -13.10 -16.22
C PHE A 238 7.89 -13.32 -17.70
N ILE A 239 9.12 -13.75 -17.97
CA ILE A 239 9.55 -14.08 -19.35
C ILE A 239 8.72 -15.24 -19.90
N LYS A 240 8.41 -16.26 -19.09
CA LYS A 240 7.55 -17.37 -19.50
C LYS A 240 6.14 -16.90 -19.89
N LEU A 241 5.56 -15.98 -19.12
CA LEU A 241 4.27 -15.36 -19.41
C LEU A 241 4.29 -14.59 -20.73
N ILE A 242 5.31 -13.76 -20.96
CA ILE A 242 5.45 -13.00 -22.21
C ILE A 242 5.60 -13.94 -23.41
N ASN A 243 6.49 -14.93 -23.32
CA ASN A 243 6.74 -15.87 -24.40
C ASN A 243 5.48 -16.70 -24.74
N PHE A 244 4.69 -17.09 -23.74
CA PHE A 244 3.44 -17.82 -23.97
C PHE A 244 2.41 -16.96 -24.71
N THR A 245 2.27 -15.69 -24.33
CA THR A 245 1.38 -14.75 -25.02
C THR A 245 1.81 -14.53 -26.47
N PHE A 246 3.11 -14.38 -26.70
CA PHE A 246 3.66 -14.21 -28.05
C PHE A 246 3.45 -15.46 -28.92
N GLN A 247 3.69 -16.66 -28.37
CA GLN A 247 3.42 -17.92 -29.07
C GLN A 247 1.94 -18.10 -29.39
N ARG A 248 1.03 -17.67 -28.51
CA ARG A 248 -0.42 -17.75 -28.76
C ARG A 248 -0.85 -16.81 -29.89
N GLN A 249 -0.33 -15.59 -29.92
CA GLN A 249 -0.57 -14.64 -31.00
C GLN A 249 -0.07 -15.18 -32.35
N GLN A 250 1.13 -15.77 -32.39
CA GLN A 250 1.65 -16.38 -33.62
C GLN A 250 0.79 -17.54 -34.13
N LYS A 251 0.24 -18.38 -33.24
CA LYS A 251 -0.67 -19.46 -33.64
C LYS A 251 -1.99 -18.94 -34.23
N GLN A 252 -2.55 -17.87 -33.66
CA GLN A 252 -3.78 -17.25 -34.18
C GLN A 252 -3.58 -16.65 -35.57
N ILE A 253 -2.47 -15.95 -35.80
CA ILE A 253 -2.13 -15.40 -37.12
C ILE A 253 -2.00 -16.51 -38.16
N LYS A 254 -1.33 -17.62 -37.83
CA LYS A 254 -1.21 -18.79 -38.73
C LYS A 254 -2.56 -19.45 -39.06
N GLN A 255 -3.48 -19.52 -38.09
CA GLN A 255 -4.81 -20.07 -38.33
C GLN A 255 -5.65 -19.17 -39.25
N GLN A 256 -5.59 -17.85 -39.06
CA GLN A 256 -6.28 -16.90 -39.95
C GLN A 256 -5.74 -16.91 -41.38
N SER A 257 -4.42 -17.07 -41.57
CA SER A 257 -3.86 -17.20 -42.92
C SER A 257 -4.29 -18.47 -43.64
N VAL A 258 -4.54 -19.57 -42.92
CA VAL A 258 -5.01 -20.83 -43.52
C VAL A 258 -6.49 -20.73 -43.90
N SER A 259 -7.34 -20.12 -43.07
CA SER A 259 -8.75 -19.92 -43.42
C SER A 259 -8.93 -19.01 -44.64
N PHE A 260 -8.13 -17.94 -44.76
CA PHE A 260 -8.22 -17.03 -45.90
C PHE A 260 -7.80 -17.68 -47.24
N ASN A 261 -6.87 -18.64 -47.20
CA ASN A 261 -6.47 -19.36 -48.41
C ASN A 261 -7.52 -20.39 -48.86
N ASN A 262 -8.32 -20.95 -47.94
CA ASN A 262 -9.36 -21.91 -48.27
C ASN A 262 -10.64 -21.28 -48.84
N GLU A 263 -10.87 -19.97 -48.64
CA GLU A 263 -12.02 -19.25 -49.21
C GLU A 263 -11.77 -18.80 -50.66
N ASN A 264 -10.51 -18.76 -51.11
CA ASN A 264 -10.11 -18.29 -52.44
C ASN A 264 -9.82 -19.43 -53.44
N THR A 265 -10.05 -20.68 -53.06
CA THR A 265 -9.93 -21.89 -53.91
C THR A 265 -11.29 -22.51 -54.12
#